data_AF-U1QWS4-F1
#
_entry.id   AF-U1QWS4-F1
#
_cell.length_a   1.000
_cell.length_b   1.000
_cell.length_c   1.000
_cell.angle_alpha   90.00
_cell.angle_beta   90.00
_cell.angle_gamma   90.00
#
_symmetry.space_group_name_H-M   'P 1'
#
loop_
_entity.id
_entity.type
_entity.pdbx_description
1 polymer ?
#
loop_
_entity_poly.entity_id
_entity_poly.type
_entity_poly.pdbx_seq_one_letter_code
_entity_poly.pdbx_strand_id
1 'polypeptide(L)'
;MLDQIGQHNNNDAYSAAFVEHYGARETMKIAQNGKDVSDSKYKLAANLIARALTTWNKEKSQEISNSLVDYVKSGDRDGNGPELTFSYVLEAADVPYGKDFLVSLANGVESLAHVQMPGPGGTSVGGHVIPEGGQSGGGRLFLLNSVLTAMRSRPEAALEYAVPDPNIDPQEAYKKINDKMKLGDLGSNQEIFKKWNDNWASIMAGNADKFGYEKVDEKHPASDDAKRSALLAAAGIDWFGATNDRFISPETRSNLASVLKCYAWSVDEAASSGDKDGDVPSPASPIDTDPSDEGADKASIGLTYQPQFHADNLAKVLGAISRDQDNFSSVTESVGELNANRMAYATAQAAKGDSGALQSAMNSSSAARGFLIGAGHAENEKDAANKDARNQAVIDTVMGLTSFIPGLPETASFFENSAYSYAQNRGSAGIKDALQNNFTGNLNAAVAANSKYKAEEGGRIQIDLLCSLASGGALSKSQIEMLKKRVPNYFEGKQLTNDDIDRLSDAISNPNGVLTTEQQTSLNLAQGAYQQGYNITHKKK
;
A
#
# COMPACT_ATOMS: atom_id res chain seq x y z
N MET A 1 -47.21 3.19 10.82
CA MET A 1 -46.57 3.85 9.67
C MET A 1 -45.15 3.32 9.46
N LEU A 2 -44.21 3.49 10.41
CA LEU A 2 -42.84 2.95 10.27
C LEU A 2 -42.79 1.43 10.04
N ASP A 3 -43.63 0.64 10.72
CA ASP A 3 -43.69 -0.81 10.51
C ASP A 3 -44.19 -1.21 9.12
N GLN A 4 -45.06 -0.40 8.50
CA GLN A 4 -45.56 -0.64 7.13
C GLN A 4 -44.52 -0.25 6.07
N ILE A 5 -43.76 0.82 6.30
CA ILE A 5 -42.63 1.21 5.44
C ILE A 5 -41.52 0.16 5.53
N GLY A 6 -41.22 -0.32 6.74
CA GLY A 6 -40.21 -1.36 6.98
C GLY A 6 -40.53 -2.71 6.33
N GLN A 7 -41.80 -3.04 6.07
CA GLN A 7 -42.19 -4.29 5.41
C GLN A 7 -41.86 -4.32 3.90
N HIS A 8 -41.71 -3.14 3.27
CA HIS A 8 -41.49 -3.01 1.82
C HIS A 8 -40.17 -2.34 1.45
N ASN A 9 -39.37 -1.91 2.43
CA ASN A 9 -38.07 -1.26 2.22
C ASN A 9 -37.04 -2.13 1.48
N ASN A 10 -37.29 -3.43 1.34
CA ASN A 10 -36.46 -4.38 0.59
C ASN A 10 -36.83 -4.48 -0.90
N ASN A 11 -37.72 -3.62 -1.40
CA ASN A 11 -38.13 -3.57 -2.80
C ASN A 11 -37.66 -2.25 -3.43
N ASP A 12 -36.87 -2.35 -4.50
CA ASP A 12 -36.24 -1.20 -5.15
C ASP A 12 -37.27 -0.23 -5.75
N ALA A 13 -38.33 -0.76 -6.37
CA ALA A 13 -39.40 0.07 -6.95
C ALA A 13 -40.25 0.76 -5.87
N TYR A 14 -40.48 0.09 -4.73
CA TYR A 14 -41.16 0.72 -3.58
C TYR A 14 -40.31 1.85 -3.01
N SER A 15 -39.03 1.60 -2.77
CA SER A 15 -38.10 2.59 -2.24
C SER A 15 -37.95 3.79 -3.18
N ALA A 16 -37.84 3.56 -4.49
CA ALA A 16 -37.82 4.62 -5.50
C ALA A 16 -39.09 5.47 -5.46
N ALA A 17 -40.27 4.84 -5.55
CA ALA A 17 -41.55 5.56 -5.50
C ALA A 17 -41.74 6.32 -4.17
N PHE A 18 -41.28 5.75 -3.06
CA PHE A 18 -41.32 6.40 -1.75
C PHE A 18 -40.47 7.67 -1.74
N VAL A 19 -39.19 7.57 -2.14
CA VAL A 19 -38.28 8.72 -2.13
C VAL A 19 -38.68 9.77 -3.16
N GLU A 20 -39.26 9.37 -4.30
CA GLU A 20 -39.79 10.31 -5.30
C GLU A 20 -41.04 11.05 -4.81
N HIS A 21 -41.92 10.36 -4.08
CA HIS A 21 -43.15 10.97 -3.57
C HIS A 21 -42.89 11.94 -2.40
N TYR A 22 -42.04 11.54 -1.45
CA TYR A 22 -41.78 12.33 -0.23
C TYR A 22 -40.55 13.23 -0.34
N GLY A 23 -39.63 12.93 -1.26
CA GLY A 23 -38.33 13.59 -1.36
C GLY A 23 -37.29 12.99 -0.41
N ALA A 24 -36.02 13.13 -0.78
CA ALA A 24 -34.91 12.61 0.02
C ALA A 24 -34.81 13.31 1.38
N ARG A 25 -35.06 14.62 1.45
CA ARG A 25 -35.11 15.37 2.72
C ARG A 25 -36.10 14.77 3.71
N GLU A 26 -37.34 14.54 3.30
CA GLU A 26 -38.37 14.00 4.21
C GLU A 26 -38.11 12.52 4.53
N THR A 27 -37.50 11.78 3.61
CA THR A 27 -37.02 10.40 3.89
C THR A 27 -35.96 10.40 4.99
N MET A 28 -35.03 11.36 4.98
CA MET A 28 -34.04 11.53 6.06
C MET A 28 -34.69 11.86 7.41
N LYS A 29 -35.85 12.51 7.42
CA LYS A 29 -36.57 12.81 8.66
C LYS A 29 -37.12 11.57 9.37
N ILE A 30 -37.25 10.43 8.68
CA ILE A 30 -37.57 9.15 9.34
C ILE A 30 -36.57 8.82 10.44
N ALA A 31 -35.31 9.18 10.22
CA ALA A 31 -34.20 8.96 11.14
C ALA A 31 -34.08 10.05 12.23
N GLN A 32 -34.92 11.09 12.21
CA GLN A 32 -34.90 12.12 13.24
C GLN A 32 -35.26 11.54 14.62
N ASN A 33 -34.53 12.01 15.64
CA ASN A 33 -34.64 11.56 17.03
C ASN A 33 -34.31 10.07 17.23
N GLY A 34 -33.52 9.46 16.34
CA GLY A 34 -32.86 8.19 16.61
C GLY A 34 -31.93 8.33 17.82
N LYS A 35 -31.83 7.28 18.64
CA LYS A 35 -31.07 7.34 19.90
C LYS A 35 -29.56 7.25 19.69
N ASP A 36 -29.13 6.44 18.73
CA ASP A 36 -27.74 6.22 18.32
C ASP A 36 -27.71 5.54 16.93
N VAL A 37 -26.53 5.34 16.33
CA VAL A 37 -26.36 4.79 14.98
C VAL A 37 -26.98 3.39 14.77
N SER A 38 -27.24 2.64 15.85
CA SER A 38 -27.87 1.32 15.80
C SER A 38 -29.41 1.39 15.78
N ASP A 39 -29.99 2.59 15.94
CA ASP A 39 -31.42 2.79 15.85
C ASP A 39 -31.94 2.38 14.46
N SER A 40 -32.91 1.46 14.47
CA SER A 40 -33.56 0.91 13.27
C SER A 40 -34.06 1.97 12.29
N LYS A 41 -34.34 3.20 12.76
CA LYS A 41 -34.74 4.32 11.91
C LYS A 41 -33.64 4.80 10.97
N TYR A 42 -32.37 4.81 11.43
CA TYR A 42 -31.23 5.15 10.57
C TYR A 42 -31.08 4.13 9.45
N LYS A 43 -31.12 2.84 9.80
CA LYS A 43 -31.09 1.74 8.82
C LYS A 43 -32.27 1.76 7.85
N LEU A 44 -33.46 2.12 8.33
CA LEU A 44 -34.65 2.25 7.48
C LEU A 44 -34.48 3.36 6.43
N ALA A 45 -34.08 4.56 6.85
CA ALA A 45 -33.83 5.68 5.93
C ALA A 45 -32.71 5.36 4.95
N ALA A 46 -31.62 4.75 5.43
CA ALA A 46 -30.48 4.32 4.62
C ALA A 46 -30.90 3.33 3.53
N ASN A 47 -31.67 2.30 3.89
CA ASN A 47 -32.15 1.28 2.94
C ASN A 47 -33.09 1.86 1.88
N LEU A 48 -34.00 2.77 2.26
CA LEU A 48 -34.91 3.42 1.31
C LEU A 48 -34.11 4.24 0.29
N ILE A 49 -33.16 5.06 0.76
CA ILE A 49 -32.34 5.88 -0.14
C ILE A 49 -31.46 4.99 -1.03
N ALA A 50 -30.68 4.09 -0.45
CA ALA A 50 -29.74 3.30 -1.22
C ALA A 50 -30.39 2.37 -2.26
N ARG A 51 -31.59 1.85 -1.98
CA ARG A 51 -32.36 1.07 -2.96
C ARG A 51 -33.04 1.94 -3.99
N ALA A 52 -33.50 3.15 -3.64
CA ALA A 52 -33.98 4.08 -4.65
C ALA A 52 -32.86 4.42 -5.66
N LEU A 53 -31.62 4.57 -5.18
CA LEU A 53 -30.44 4.81 -6.02
C LEU A 53 -30.18 3.71 -7.06
N THR A 54 -30.62 2.46 -6.86
CA THR A 54 -30.41 1.39 -7.86
C THR A 54 -31.28 1.56 -9.10
N THR A 55 -32.33 2.38 -9.02
CA THR A 55 -33.29 2.62 -10.11
C THR A 55 -33.03 3.91 -10.89
N TRP A 56 -32.11 4.74 -10.41
CA TRP A 56 -31.89 6.10 -10.93
C TRP A 56 -30.67 6.17 -11.84
N ASN A 57 -30.74 7.10 -12.81
CA ASN A 57 -29.59 7.49 -13.61
C ASN A 57 -28.70 8.51 -12.86
N LYS A 58 -27.61 8.91 -13.51
CA LYS A 58 -26.65 9.89 -12.98
C LYS A 58 -27.32 11.23 -12.65
N GLU A 59 -28.13 11.76 -13.55
CA GLU A 59 -28.79 13.06 -13.39
C GLU A 59 -29.69 13.08 -12.15
N LYS A 60 -30.50 12.01 -11.98
CA LYS A 60 -31.39 11.92 -10.82
C LYS A 60 -30.63 11.72 -9.51
N SER A 61 -29.57 10.90 -9.53
CA SER A 61 -28.68 10.72 -8.37
C SER A 61 -28.05 12.05 -7.92
N GLN A 62 -27.65 12.89 -8.88
CA GLN A 62 -27.09 14.22 -8.61
C GLN A 62 -28.15 15.19 -8.09
N GLU A 63 -29.35 15.22 -8.68
CA GLU A 63 -30.47 16.05 -8.21
C GLU A 63 -30.79 15.76 -6.73
N ILE A 64 -30.87 14.47 -6.37
CA ILE A 64 -31.17 14.03 -5.02
C ILE A 64 -30.04 14.37 -4.05
N SER A 65 -28.78 14.16 -4.46
CA SER A 65 -27.62 14.59 -3.68
C SER A 65 -27.65 16.10 -3.40
N ASN A 66 -27.89 16.93 -4.42
CA ASN A 66 -27.94 18.38 -4.29
C ASN A 66 -29.05 18.82 -3.33
N SER A 67 -30.23 18.17 -3.38
CA SER A 67 -31.32 18.45 -2.44
C SER A 67 -30.91 18.21 -0.98
N LEU A 68 -30.12 17.18 -0.71
CA LEU A 68 -29.62 16.89 0.64
C LEU A 68 -28.52 17.86 1.07
N VAL A 69 -27.65 18.28 0.15
CA VAL A 69 -26.63 19.32 0.40
C VAL A 69 -27.29 20.67 0.72
N ASP A 70 -28.35 21.03 -0.01
CA ASP A 70 -29.14 22.24 0.27
C ASP A 70 -29.83 22.19 1.63
N TYR A 71 -30.26 20.99 2.05
CA TYR A 71 -30.82 20.79 3.39
C TYR A 71 -29.78 20.97 4.50
N VAL A 72 -28.55 20.50 4.30
CA VAL A 72 -27.43 20.78 5.21
C VAL A 72 -27.10 22.28 5.23
N LYS A 73 -27.14 22.93 4.06
CA LYS A 73 -26.86 24.37 3.93
C LYS A 73 -27.92 25.25 4.61
N SER A 74 -29.18 24.84 4.64
CA SER A 74 -30.26 25.62 5.27
C SER A 74 -30.08 25.77 6.78
N GLY A 75 -29.40 24.82 7.42
CA GLY A 75 -29.16 24.83 8.87
C GLY A 75 -30.42 24.59 9.70
N ASP A 76 -31.47 24.01 9.10
CA ASP A 76 -32.74 23.67 9.76
C ASP A 76 -32.50 22.70 10.95
N ARG A 77 -32.72 23.16 12.18
CA ARG A 77 -32.40 22.40 13.42
C ARG A 77 -33.54 21.52 13.93
N ASP A 78 -34.20 20.79 13.05
CA ASP A 78 -35.17 19.79 13.50
C ASP A 78 -34.43 18.56 14.06
N GLY A 79 -34.54 18.30 15.38
CA GLY A 79 -33.89 17.17 16.05
C GLY A 79 -32.37 17.31 16.21
N ASN A 80 -31.61 16.26 15.89
CA ASN A 80 -30.14 16.21 15.99
C ASN A 80 -29.39 17.08 14.96
N GLY A 81 -30.11 17.79 14.08
CA GLY A 81 -29.56 18.54 12.95
C GLY A 81 -29.32 17.68 11.69
N PRO A 82 -29.30 18.30 10.50
CA PRO A 82 -29.21 17.60 9.23
C PRO A 82 -27.85 16.91 9.05
N GLU A 83 -26.75 17.52 9.51
CA GLU A 83 -25.40 16.94 9.40
C GLU A 83 -25.27 15.64 10.17
N LEU A 84 -25.69 15.62 11.45
CA LEU A 84 -25.53 14.44 12.32
C LEU A 84 -26.49 13.32 11.90
N THR A 85 -27.74 13.67 11.59
CA THR A 85 -28.73 12.71 11.10
C THR A 85 -28.24 12.04 9.82
N PHE A 86 -27.66 12.82 8.90
CA PHE A 86 -27.19 12.30 7.63
C PHE A 86 -25.94 11.44 7.77
N SER A 87 -25.03 11.84 8.65
CA SER A 87 -23.87 11.04 9.03
C SER A 87 -24.27 9.65 9.51
N TYR A 88 -25.24 9.54 10.42
CA TYR A 88 -25.70 8.24 10.93
C TYR A 88 -26.43 7.38 9.89
N VAL A 89 -27.15 7.99 8.94
CA VAL A 89 -27.75 7.26 7.82
C VAL A 89 -26.66 6.71 6.89
N LEU A 90 -25.63 7.50 6.57
CA LEU A 90 -24.52 7.08 5.72
C LEU A 90 -23.67 5.97 6.36
N GLU A 91 -23.52 6.02 7.68
CA GLU A 91 -22.78 5.02 8.46
C GLU A 91 -23.61 3.78 8.83
N ALA A 92 -24.87 3.71 8.40
CA ALA A 92 -25.68 2.52 8.60
C ALA A 92 -25.06 1.32 7.88
N ALA A 93 -24.76 0.25 8.63
CA ALA A 93 -24.09 -0.92 8.12
C ALA A 93 -24.83 -1.61 6.96
N ASP A 94 -24.05 -2.12 6.00
CA ASP A 94 -24.48 -2.94 4.85
C ASP A 94 -25.35 -2.23 3.80
N VAL A 95 -25.19 -0.91 3.64
CA VAL A 95 -26.00 -0.11 2.71
C VAL A 95 -25.19 0.31 1.47
N PRO A 96 -25.46 -0.26 0.28
CA PRO A 96 -24.61 -0.09 -0.90
C PRO A 96 -25.05 1.12 -1.75
N TYR A 97 -24.83 2.34 -1.26
CA TYR A 97 -25.15 3.57 -1.98
C TYR A 97 -24.60 3.61 -3.41
N GLY A 98 -25.30 4.28 -4.33
CA GLY A 98 -24.90 4.42 -5.73
C GLY A 98 -23.68 5.33 -5.92
N LYS A 99 -22.85 5.01 -6.92
CA LYS A 99 -21.60 5.73 -7.23
C LYS A 99 -21.83 7.23 -7.48
N ASP A 100 -22.67 7.59 -8.44
CA ASP A 100 -22.90 8.99 -8.84
C ASP A 100 -23.48 9.84 -7.69
N PHE A 101 -24.32 9.22 -6.83
CA PHE A 101 -24.83 9.87 -5.63
C PHE A 101 -23.73 10.19 -4.63
N LEU A 102 -22.87 9.21 -4.30
CA LEU A 102 -21.77 9.42 -3.36
C LEU A 102 -20.78 10.48 -3.86
N VAL A 103 -20.41 10.45 -5.15
CA VAL A 103 -19.51 11.44 -5.75
C VAL A 103 -20.12 12.84 -5.67
N SER A 104 -21.38 12.99 -6.08
CA SER A 104 -22.10 14.27 -6.01
C SER A 104 -22.21 14.79 -4.58
N LEU A 105 -22.47 13.88 -3.62
CA LEU A 105 -22.65 14.24 -2.22
C LEU A 105 -21.33 14.69 -1.60
N ALA A 106 -20.23 13.98 -1.88
CA ALA A 106 -18.91 14.35 -1.39
C ALA A 106 -18.50 15.75 -1.89
N ASN A 107 -18.62 16.01 -3.21
CA ASN A 107 -18.32 17.32 -3.79
C ASN A 107 -19.18 18.44 -3.19
N GLY A 108 -20.48 18.17 -3.00
CA GLY A 108 -21.42 19.12 -2.41
C GLY A 108 -21.07 19.44 -0.95
N VAL A 109 -20.81 18.44 -0.12
CA VAL A 109 -20.47 18.62 1.30
C VAL A 109 -19.09 19.26 1.47
N GLU A 110 -18.10 18.87 0.66
CA GLU A 110 -16.76 19.47 0.64
C GLU A 110 -16.83 21.00 0.42
N SER A 111 -17.65 21.44 -0.54
CA SER A 111 -17.84 22.88 -0.80
C SER A 111 -18.37 23.66 0.42
N LEU A 112 -19.06 22.99 1.35
CA LEU A 112 -19.57 23.57 2.59
C LEU A 112 -18.55 23.50 3.75
N ALA A 113 -17.55 22.62 3.67
CA ALA A 113 -16.55 22.37 4.70
C ALA A 113 -15.45 23.44 4.77
N HIS A 114 -15.24 24.21 3.69
CA HIS A 114 -14.30 25.34 3.64
C HIS A 114 -14.77 26.58 4.43
N VAL A 115 -15.98 26.57 5.01
CA VAL A 115 -16.51 27.69 5.80
C VAL A 115 -16.10 27.52 7.28
N GLN A 116 -15.06 28.27 7.69
CA GLN A 116 -14.54 28.50 9.05
C GLN A 116 -15.12 27.65 10.20
N MET A 117 -14.29 26.78 10.80
CA MET A 117 -14.62 26.13 12.07
C MET A 117 -14.62 27.15 13.22
N PRO A 118 -15.61 27.11 14.13
CA PRO A 118 -15.50 27.82 15.39
C PRO A 118 -14.31 27.34 16.21
N GLY A 119 -13.74 28.25 17.00
CA GLY A 119 -12.67 27.96 17.95
C GLY A 119 -13.04 26.94 19.04
N PRO A 120 -12.07 26.59 19.90
CA PRO A 120 -12.17 25.45 20.81
C PRO A 120 -13.17 25.72 21.93
N GLY A 121 -14.34 25.11 21.83
CA GLY A 121 -15.33 25.04 22.90
C GLY A 121 -16.46 24.15 22.43
N GLY A 122 -16.57 22.94 22.96
CA GLY A 122 -17.62 22.00 22.61
C GLY A 122 -17.58 20.74 23.47
N THR A 123 -18.74 20.35 23.99
CA THR A 123 -18.90 19.15 24.82
C THR A 123 -18.99 17.89 23.95
N SER A 124 -18.29 16.83 24.36
CA SER A 124 -18.33 15.52 23.71
C SER A 124 -19.50 14.67 24.22
N VAL A 125 -20.33 14.13 23.32
CA VAL A 125 -21.29 13.05 23.65
C VAL A 125 -20.98 11.86 22.74
N GLY A 126 -20.55 10.73 23.33
CA GLY A 126 -20.30 9.47 22.59
C GLY A 126 -19.18 9.51 21.55
N GLY A 127 -18.20 10.42 21.67
CA GLY A 127 -17.15 10.65 20.67
C GLY A 127 -17.44 11.80 19.68
N HIS A 128 -18.57 12.49 19.82
CA HIS A 128 -18.97 13.61 18.95
C HIS A 128 -18.83 14.96 19.68
N VAL A 129 -18.09 15.92 19.12
CA VAL A 129 -17.99 17.28 19.65
C VAL A 129 -19.11 18.15 19.07
N ILE A 130 -19.99 18.64 19.94
CA ILE A 130 -20.95 19.71 19.60
C ILE A 130 -20.32 21.02 20.08
N PRO A 131 -19.94 21.96 19.18
CA PRO A 131 -19.37 23.24 19.59
C PRO A 131 -20.35 24.02 20.47
N GLU A 132 -19.90 24.52 21.63
CA GLU A 132 -20.62 25.51 22.42
C GLU A 132 -20.81 26.77 21.57
N GLY A 133 -22.06 27.20 21.43
CA GLY A 133 -22.42 28.36 20.61
C GLY A 133 -22.89 28.04 19.18
N GLY A 134 -22.96 26.77 18.77
CA GLY A 134 -23.73 26.36 17.59
C GLY A 134 -23.19 26.86 16.25
N GLN A 135 -21.88 27.07 16.11
CA GLN A 135 -21.26 27.28 14.80
C GLN A 135 -20.96 25.92 14.13
N SER A 136 -21.32 25.82 12.85
CA SER A 136 -21.59 24.60 12.07
C SER A 136 -20.37 23.89 11.47
N GLY A 137 -19.14 24.36 11.72
CA GLY A 137 -17.94 23.84 11.05
C GLY A 137 -17.60 22.38 11.38
N GLY A 138 -17.76 21.96 12.64
CA GLY A 138 -17.44 20.59 13.07
C GLY A 138 -18.40 19.52 12.53
N GLY A 139 -19.68 19.86 12.36
CA GLY A 139 -20.70 18.93 11.84
C GLY A 139 -20.52 18.61 10.35
N ARG A 140 -20.01 19.55 9.56
CA ARG A 140 -19.79 19.36 8.11
C ARG A 140 -18.59 18.49 7.79
N LEU A 141 -17.50 18.65 8.55
CA LEU A 141 -16.35 17.74 8.45
C LEU A 141 -16.76 16.32 8.88
N PHE A 142 -17.59 16.19 9.91
CA PHE A 142 -18.13 14.89 10.33
C PHE A 142 -19.00 14.24 9.25
N LEU A 143 -19.86 15.02 8.58
CA LEU A 143 -20.65 14.53 7.45
C LEU A 143 -19.77 14.07 6.29
N LEU A 144 -18.76 14.86 5.91
CA LEU A 144 -17.82 14.47 4.84
C LEU A 144 -17.09 13.17 5.20
N ASN A 145 -16.69 13.01 6.47
CA ASN A 145 -16.09 11.79 6.98
C ASN A 145 -17.04 10.58 6.87
N SER A 146 -18.34 10.79 7.08
CA SER A 146 -19.38 9.77 6.93
C SER A 146 -19.60 9.39 5.47
N VAL A 147 -19.52 10.36 4.55
CA VAL A 147 -19.55 10.12 3.09
C VAL A 147 -18.35 9.27 2.67
N LEU A 148 -17.14 9.59 3.15
CA LEU A 148 -15.95 8.77 2.91
C LEU A 148 -16.09 7.35 3.48
N THR A 149 -16.73 7.22 4.65
CA THR A 149 -17.02 5.92 5.25
C THR A 149 -17.93 5.09 4.34
N ALA A 150 -19.01 5.68 3.81
CA ALA A 150 -19.89 5.00 2.85
C ALA A 150 -19.15 4.62 1.56
N MET A 151 -18.24 5.46 1.09
CA MET A 151 -17.40 5.21 -0.09
C MET A 151 -16.41 4.05 0.07
N ARG A 152 -16.07 3.60 1.30
CA ARG A 152 -15.23 2.39 1.50
C ARG A 152 -15.82 1.15 0.83
N SER A 153 -17.15 1.06 0.77
CA SER A 153 -17.87 -0.04 0.10
C SER A 153 -17.99 0.12 -1.42
N ARG A 154 -17.58 1.26 -1.96
CA ARG A 154 -17.69 1.65 -3.37
C ARG A 154 -16.38 2.29 -3.85
N PRO A 155 -15.32 1.50 -4.08
CA PRO A 155 -14.00 2.01 -4.45
C PRO A 155 -14.02 2.99 -5.63
N GLU A 156 -14.85 2.73 -6.65
CA GLU A 156 -14.95 3.59 -7.84
C GLU A 156 -15.52 4.98 -7.54
N ALA A 157 -16.42 5.09 -6.54
CA ALA A 157 -16.96 6.38 -6.11
C ALA A 157 -15.91 7.19 -5.37
N ALA A 158 -15.16 6.53 -4.48
CA ALA A 158 -14.07 7.14 -3.75
C ALA A 158 -12.97 7.65 -4.70
N LEU A 159 -12.68 6.86 -5.74
CA LEU A 159 -11.67 7.16 -6.74
C LEU A 159 -12.06 8.31 -7.66
N GLU A 160 -13.30 8.33 -8.14
CA GLU A 160 -13.82 9.45 -8.95
C GLU A 160 -13.92 10.74 -8.13
N TYR A 161 -14.23 10.65 -6.83
CA TYR A 161 -14.18 11.81 -5.95
C TYR A 161 -12.76 12.33 -5.74
N ALA A 162 -11.79 11.43 -5.51
CA ALA A 162 -10.41 11.82 -5.24
C ALA A 162 -9.69 12.38 -6.47
N VAL A 163 -9.87 11.73 -7.63
CA VAL A 163 -9.22 12.08 -8.90
C VAL A 163 -10.28 12.08 -10.01
N PRO A 164 -11.04 13.17 -10.23
CA PRO A 164 -12.22 13.17 -11.12
C PRO A 164 -11.96 12.93 -12.61
N ASP A 165 -10.79 13.34 -13.09
CA ASP A 165 -10.35 13.18 -14.49
C ASP A 165 -9.11 12.28 -14.49
N PRO A 166 -9.07 11.14 -15.22
CA PRO A 166 -7.90 10.28 -15.24
C PRO A 166 -6.75 10.89 -16.08
N ASN A 167 -7.05 11.89 -16.90
CA ASN A 167 -6.11 12.59 -17.77
C ASN A 167 -5.67 13.93 -17.20
N ILE A 168 -6.09 14.25 -15.97
CA ILE A 168 -5.58 15.40 -15.23
C ILE A 168 -4.05 15.35 -15.16
N ASP A 169 -3.44 16.53 -15.19
CA ASP A 169 -2.02 16.67 -14.92
C ASP A 169 -1.68 16.05 -13.55
N PRO A 170 -0.65 15.19 -13.45
CA PRO A 170 -0.30 14.53 -12.19
C PRO A 170 -0.05 15.49 -11.03
N GLN A 171 0.53 16.68 -11.29
CA GLN A 171 0.78 17.68 -10.26
C GLN A 171 -0.53 18.28 -9.74
N GLU A 172 -1.46 18.57 -10.66
CA GLU A 172 -2.79 19.06 -10.31
C GLU A 172 -3.60 18.01 -9.55
N ALA A 173 -3.55 16.74 -9.97
CA ALA A 173 -4.20 15.62 -9.26
C ALA A 173 -3.68 15.50 -7.82
N TYR A 174 -2.36 15.41 -7.67
CA TYR A 174 -1.71 15.29 -6.38
C TYR A 174 -2.05 16.46 -5.45
N LYS A 175 -2.04 17.70 -5.97
CA LYS A 175 -2.46 18.87 -5.20
C LYS A 175 -3.91 18.75 -4.72
N LYS A 176 -4.84 18.40 -5.62
CA LYS A 176 -6.26 18.22 -5.27
C LYS A 176 -6.48 17.14 -4.22
N ILE A 177 -5.80 16.00 -4.34
CA ILE A 177 -5.87 14.92 -3.36
C ILE A 177 -5.37 15.39 -1.99
N ASN A 178 -4.21 16.06 -1.96
CA ASN A 178 -3.65 16.59 -0.73
C ASN A 178 -4.52 17.67 -0.09
N ASP A 179 -5.11 18.56 -0.88
CA ASP A 179 -6.04 19.58 -0.38
C ASP A 179 -7.28 18.93 0.26
N LYS A 180 -7.79 17.83 -0.32
CA LYS A 180 -8.85 17.02 0.29
C LYS A 180 -8.38 16.37 1.60
N MET A 181 -7.24 15.71 1.62
CA MET A 181 -6.74 15.04 2.83
C MET A 181 -6.48 16.01 3.98
N LYS A 182 -5.99 17.24 3.67
CA LYS A 182 -5.79 18.34 4.63
C LYS A 182 -7.06 18.83 5.31
N LEU A 183 -8.25 18.62 4.73
CA LEU A 183 -9.51 19.06 5.36
C LEU A 183 -9.71 18.46 6.74
N GLY A 184 -9.23 17.23 6.97
CA GLY A 184 -9.28 16.58 8.28
C GLY A 184 -8.44 17.28 9.34
N ASP A 185 -7.30 17.86 8.96
CA ASP A 185 -6.34 18.53 9.86
C ASP A 185 -6.85 19.89 10.36
N LEU A 186 -7.96 20.38 9.81
CA LEU A 186 -8.58 21.63 10.23
C LEU A 186 -9.34 21.51 11.56
N GLY A 187 -9.49 20.30 12.13
CA GLY A 187 -10.27 20.04 13.34
C GLY A 187 -9.41 19.80 14.59
N SER A 188 -9.76 20.41 15.72
CA SER A 188 -9.07 20.19 17.02
C SER A 188 -9.38 18.84 17.69
N ASN A 189 -10.27 18.02 17.10
CA ASN A 189 -10.67 16.73 17.66
C ASN A 189 -9.87 15.57 17.05
N GLN A 190 -9.06 14.93 17.89
CA GLN A 190 -8.21 13.80 17.52
C GLN A 190 -8.98 12.57 17.02
N GLU A 191 -10.19 12.32 17.51
CA GLU A 191 -11.00 11.16 17.08
C GLU A 191 -11.55 11.34 15.66
N ILE A 192 -12.01 12.56 15.33
CA ILE A 192 -12.48 12.89 13.98
C ILE A 192 -11.32 12.79 13.00
N PHE A 193 -10.15 13.34 13.36
CA PHE A 193 -8.96 13.26 12.53
C PHE A 193 -8.43 11.83 12.36
N LYS A 194 -8.46 11.01 13.43
CA LYS A 194 -8.14 9.59 13.36
C LYS A 194 -9.07 8.87 12.36
N LYS A 195 -10.39 9.02 12.49
CA LYS A 195 -11.36 8.39 11.58
C LYS A 195 -11.21 8.87 10.14
N TRP A 196 -10.87 10.14 9.95
CA TRP A 196 -10.56 10.74 8.64
C TRP A 196 -9.37 10.04 7.97
N ASN A 197 -8.28 9.87 8.71
CA ASN A 197 -7.09 9.16 8.23
C ASN A 197 -7.38 7.67 7.97
N ASP A 198 -8.14 7.02 8.86
CA ASP A 198 -8.57 5.62 8.67
C ASP A 198 -9.41 5.46 7.39
N ASN A 199 -10.31 6.43 7.10
CA ASN A 199 -11.11 6.47 5.87
C ASN A 199 -10.25 6.58 4.62
N TRP A 200 -9.33 7.54 4.57
CA TRP A 200 -8.45 7.72 3.41
C TRP A 200 -7.56 6.51 3.17
N ALA A 201 -6.94 5.97 4.23
CA ALA A 201 -6.11 4.77 4.11
C ALA A 201 -6.95 3.56 3.62
N SER A 202 -8.16 3.37 4.15
CA SER A 202 -9.06 2.29 3.71
C SER A 202 -9.49 2.43 2.24
N ILE A 203 -9.80 3.65 1.81
CA ILE A 203 -10.12 3.96 0.40
C ILE A 203 -8.92 3.66 -0.50
N MET A 204 -7.71 4.08 -0.11
CA MET A 204 -6.49 3.78 -0.85
C MET A 204 -6.28 2.26 -0.95
N ALA A 205 -6.42 1.54 0.15
CA ALA A 205 -6.23 0.08 0.20
C ALA A 205 -7.23 -0.65 -0.70
N GLY A 206 -8.52 -0.30 -0.64
CA GLY A 206 -9.55 -0.93 -1.47
C GLY A 206 -9.36 -0.67 -2.96
N ASN A 207 -8.87 0.52 -3.35
CA ASN A 207 -8.56 0.82 -4.75
C ASN A 207 -7.25 0.15 -5.20
N ALA A 208 -6.22 0.11 -4.36
CA ALA A 208 -4.97 -0.59 -4.65
C ALA A 208 -5.18 -2.10 -4.85
N ASP A 209 -6.00 -2.73 -4.01
CA ASP A 209 -6.36 -4.14 -4.13
C ASP A 209 -7.17 -4.42 -5.41
N LYS A 210 -8.06 -3.51 -5.79
CA LYS A 210 -8.87 -3.69 -7.00
C LYS A 210 -8.09 -3.44 -8.29
N PHE A 211 -7.35 -2.34 -8.36
CA PHE A 211 -6.77 -1.84 -9.59
C PHE A 211 -5.26 -2.03 -9.66
N GLY A 212 -4.56 -2.04 -8.52
CA GLY A 212 -3.12 -2.26 -8.47
C GLY A 212 -2.72 -3.64 -8.99
N TYR A 213 -3.62 -4.63 -8.93
CA TYR A 213 -3.42 -5.99 -9.44
C TYR A 213 -3.78 -6.21 -10.92
N GLU A 214 -4.21 -5.17 -11.65
CA GLU A 214 -4.49 -5.29 -13.08
C GLU A 214 -3.27 -5.82 -13.84
N LYS A 215 -3.55 -6.76 -14.75
CA LYS A 215 -2.57 -7.34 -15.67
C LYS A 215 -2.73 -6.62 -17.00
N VAL A 216 -1.64 -6.06 -17.50
CA VAL A 216 -1.63 -5.27 -18.72
C VAL A 216 -0.92 -6.04 -19.84
N ASP A 217 -1.53 -6.05 -21.01
CA ASP A 217 -0.95 -6.56 -22.25
C ASP A 217 -1.58 -5.84 -23.47
N GLU A 218 -1.12 -6.15 -24.68
CA GLU A 218 -1.64 -5.56 -25.93
C GLU A 218 -3.17 -5.68 -26.09
N LYS A 219 -3.79 -6.72 -25.51
CA LYS A 219 -5.23 -7.00 -25.59
C LYS A 219 -6.01 -6.47 -24.40
N HIS A 220 -5.33 -6.19 -23.29
CA HIS A 220 -5.89 -5.72 -22.03
C HIS A 220 -5.11 -4.49 -21.55
N PRO A 221 -5.34 -3.30 -22.15
CA PRO A 221 -4.69 -2.09 -21.69
C PRO A 221 -5.12 -1.74 -20.25
N ALA A 222 -4.25 -1.04 -19.52
CA ALA A 222 -4.55 -0.55 -18.17
C ALA A 222 -5.83 0.30 -18.14
N SER A 223 -6.62 0.17 -17.08
CA SER A 223 -7.81 0.99 -16.91
C SER A 223 -7.47 2.42 -16.46
N ASP A 224 -8.36 3.36 -16.77
CA ASP A 224 -8.31 4.73 -16.23
C ASP A 224 -8.34 4.74 -14.69
N ASP A 225 -9.05 3.79 -14.08
CA ASP A 225 -9.14 3.65 -12.63
C ASP A 225 -7.80 3.18 -12.03
N ALA A 226 -7.02 2.34 -12.72
CA ALA A 226 -5.67 2.01 -12.27
C ALA A 226 -4.75 3.25 -12.23
N LYS A 227 -4.86 4.15 -13.21
CA LYS A 227 -4.13 5.42 -13.21
C LYS A 227 -4.54 6.30 -12.04
N ARG A 228 -5.84 6.47 -11.80
CA ARG A 228 -6.36 7.23 -10.65
C ARG A 228 -5.92 6.61 -9.32
N SER A 229 -5.91 5.27 -9.24
CA SER A 229 -5.51 4.55 -8.03
C SER A 229 -4.04 4.77 -7.71
N ALA A 230 -3.18 4.74 -8.73
CA ALA A 230 -1.76 5.06 -8.58
C ALA A 230 -1.55 6.52 -8.15
N LEU A 231 -2.27 7.50 -8.72
CA LEU A 231 -2.22 8.90 -8.29
C LEU A 231 -2.64 9.07 -6.83
N LEU A 232 -3.74 8.43 -6.42
CA LEU A 232 -4.23 8.45 -5.05
C LEU A 232 -3.25 7.80 -4.07
N ALA A 233 -2.64 6.67 -4.45
CA ALA A 233 -1.63 6.00 -3.64
C ALA A 233 -0.39 6.87 -3.45
N ALA A 234 0.11 7.49 -4.53
CA ALA A 234 1.26 8.39 -4.50
C ALA A 234 1.03 9.59 -3.56
N ALA A 235 -0.06 10.33 -3.76
CA ALA A 235 -0.40 11.49 -2.93
C ALA A 235 -0.68 11.10 -1.47
N GLY A 236 -1.39 9.98 -1.26
CA GLY A 236 -1.73 9.52 0.08
C GLY A 236 -0.51 9.08 0.90
N ILE A 237 0.39 8.28 0.32
CA ILE A 237 1.64 7.88 1.00
C ILE A 237 2.48 9.11 1.36
N ASP A 238 2.53 10.08 0.45
CA ASP A 238 3.23 11.32 0.71
C ASP A 238 2.59 12.13 1.86
N TRP A 239 1.26 12.29 1.84
CA TRP A 239 0.50 12.93 2.91
C TRP A 239 0.78 12.28 4.28
N PHE A 240 0.69 10.95 4.36
CA PHE A 240 0.93 10.20 5.60
C PHE A 240 2.38 10.25 6.05
N GLY A 241 3.35 10.31 5.14
CA GLY A 241 4.76 10.50 5.48
C GLY A 241 5.08 11.94 5.91
N ALA A 242 4.35 12.93 5.38
CA ALA A 242 4.51 14.33 5.77
C ALA A 242 3.83 14.63 7.12
N THR A 243 2.78 13.91 7.49
CA THR A 243 2.11 14.08 8.79
C THR A 243 2.92 13.43 9.91
N ASN A 244 3.07 14.13 11.05
CA ASN A 244 3.78 13.59 12.21
C ASN A 244 3.11 12.30 12.73
N ASP A 245 3.92 11.33 13.21
CA ASP A 245 3.53 9.98 13.66
C ASP A 245 2.39 9.88 14.70
N ARG A 246 1.93 11.01 15.25
CA ARG A 246 0.91 11.08 16.31
C ARG A 246 -0.47 10.59 15.88
N PHE A 247 -0.72 10.37 14.59
CA PHE A 247 -2.06 10.11 14.07
C PHE A 247 -2.19 8.93 13.09
N ILE A 248 -1.16 8.07 12.99
CA ILE A 248 -1.24 6.82 12.21
C ILE A 248 -1.75 5.71 13.13
N SER A 249 -3.05 5.43 13.05
CA SER A 249 -3.71 4.39 13.86
C SER A 249 -3.29 2.97 13.43
N PRO A 250 -3.56 1.92 14.23
CA PRO A 250 -3.37 0.54 13.79
C PRO A 250 -4.12 0.20 12.48
N GLU A 251 -5.35 0.70 12.32
CA GLU A 251 -6.15 0.51 11.10
C GLU A 251 -5.51 1.25 9.92
N THR A 252 -5.09 2.50 10.12
CA THR A 252 -4.33 3.25 9.11
C THR A 252 -3.09 2.46 8.68
N ARG A 253 -2.27 1.96 9.62
CA ARG A 253 -1.06 1.19 9.30
C ARG A 253 -1.36 -0.05 8.45
N SER A 254 -2.38 -0.82 8.82
CA SER A 254 -2.75 -2.03 8.10
C SER A 254 -3.24 -1.75 6.68
N ASN A 255 -4.01 -0.68 6.51
CA ASN A 255 -4.45 -0.21 5.20
C ASN A 255 -3.27 0.29 4.35
N LEU A 256 -2.34 1.08 4.92
CA LEU A 256 -1.15 1.55 4.20
C LEU A 256 -0.23 0.38 3.81
N ALA A 257 -0.06 -0.62 4.67
CA ALA A 257 0.64 -1.86 4.30
C ALA A 257 -0.06 -2.58 3.13
N SER A 258 -1.39 -2.62 3.14
CA SER A 258 -2.17 -3.18 2.04
C SER A 258 -2.05 -2.39 0.74
N VAL A 259 -1.82 -1.07 0.79
CA VAL A 259 -1.47 -0.28 -0.41
C VAL A 259 -0.07 -0.65 -0.91
N LEU A 260 0.93 -0.60 -0.03
CA LEU A 260 2.33 -0.78 -0.43
C LEU A 260 2.62 -2.20 -0.95
N LYS A 261 1.96 -3.23 -0.43
CA LYS A 261 2.09 -4.61 -0.96
C LYS A 261 1.58 -4.73 -2.41
N CYS A 262 0.55 -3.97 -2.79
CA CYS A 262 0.02 -3.99 -4.16
C CYS A 262 0.96 -3.31 -5.17
N TYR A 263 1.78 -2.38 -4.68
CA TYR A 263 2.71 -1.56 -5.44
C TYR A 263 4.18 -1.81 -5.06
N ALA A 264 4.55 -3.09 -4.91
CA ALA A 264 5.91 -3.46 -4.50
C ALA A 264 7.01 -2.93 -5.44
N TRP A 265 6.72 -2.82 -6.74
CA TRP A 265 7.66 -2.22 -7.70
C TRP A 265 7.95 -0.76 -7.38
N SER A 266 6.94 0.03 -7.02
CA SER A 266 7.11 1.42 -6.59
C SER A 266 7.92 1.55 -5.31
N VAL A 267 7.79 0.60 -4.37
CA VAL A 267 8.60 0.57 -3.14
C VAL A 267 10.07 0.28 -3.47
N ASP A 268 10.31 -0.69 -4.35
CA ASP A 268 11.65 -1.07 -4.82
C ASP A 268 12.33 0.06 -5.63
N GLU A 269 11.58 0.73 -6.49
CA GLU A 269 12.06 1.87 -7.29
C GLU A 269 12.43 3.07 -6.39
N ALA A 270 11.59 3.39 -5.41
CA ALA A 270 11.89 4.44 -4.43
C ALA A 270 13.13 4.12 -3.58
N ALA A 271 13.34 2.84 -3.25
CA ALA A 271 14.52 2.37 -2.54
C ALA A 271 15.81 2.51 -3.36
N SER A 272 15.72 2.36 -4.68
CA SER A 272 16.86 2.35 -5.60
C SER A 272 17.24 3.75 -6.11
N SER A 273 16.24 4.55 -6.51
CA SER A 273 16.43 5.91 -7.03
C SER A 273 16.79 6.92 -5.94
N GLY A 274 16.21 6.74 -4.73
CA GLY A 274 16.45 7.62 -3.59
C GLY A 274 16.07 9.07 -3.83
N ASP A 275 15.13 9.32 -4.75
CA ASP A 275 14.68 10.66 -5.11
C ASP A 275 13.93 11.30 -3.92
N LYS A 276 14.56 12.33 -3.35
CA LYS A 276 14.13 13.01 -2.12
C LYS A 276 13.38 14.31 -2.41
N ASP A 277 13.64 14.90 -3.57
CA ASP A 277 13.21 16.25 -3.97
C ASP A 277 12.56 16.28 -5.36
N GLY A 278 12.33 15.10 -5.97
CA GLY A 278 11.75 14.95 -7.30
C GLY A 278 10.43 15.69 -7.46
N ASP A 279 10.17 16.08 -8.71
CA ASP A 279 8.88 16.60 -9.16
C ASP A 279 7.72 15.77 -8.60
N VAL A 280 6.54 16.38 -8.51
CA VAL A 280 5.35 15.73 -7.96
C VAL A 280 5.19 14.31 -8.52
N PRO A 281 5.00 13.26 -7.68
CA PRO A 281 5.14 11.90 -8.15
C PRO A 281 4.05 11.57 -9.16
N SER A 282 4.46 11.43 -10.42
CA SER A 282 3.59 11.00 -11.51
C SER A 282 3.62 9.48 -11.57
N PRO A 283 2.49 8.78 -11.74
CA PRO A 283 2.51 7.34 -11.89
C PRO A 283 3.36 6.95 -13.11
N ALA A 284 4.14 5.88 -12.98
CA ALA A 284 4.80 5.27 -14.12
C ALA A 284 3.74 4.74 -15.08
N SER A 285 3.98 4.89 -16.38
CA SER A 285 3.15 4.29 -17.42
C SER A 285 3.05 2.77 -17.21
N PRO A 286 1.94 2.14 -17.64
CA PRO A 286 1.84 0.69 -17.67
C PRO A 286 3.01 0.14 -18.48
N ILE A 287 3.60 -0.95 -17.99
CA ILE A 287 4.80 -1.49 -18.60
C ILE A 287 4.36 -2.55 -19.59
N ASP A 288 4.52 -2.23 -20.87
CA ASP A 288 4.11 -3.10 -21.96
C ASP A 288 4.79 -4.47 -21.86
N THR A 289 4.14 -5.47 -22.43
CA THR A 289 4.59 -6.86 -22.41
C THR A 289 5.77 -7.17 -23.31
N ASP A 290 6.36 -6.17 -23.97
CA ASP A 290 7.44 -6.39 -24.93
C ASP A 290 8.70 -6.96 -24.25
N PRO A 291 8.97 -8.27 -24.39
CA PRO A 291 10.14 -8.90 -23.80
C PRO A 291 11.41 -8.54 -24.57
N SER A 292 11.31 -7.88 -25.74
CA SER A 292 12.44 -7.51 -26.58
C SER A 292 13.02 -6.13 -26.27
N ASP A 293 12.38 -5.32 -25.43
CA ASP A 293 12.93 -4.03 -25.00
C ASP A 293 14.18 -4.25 -24.13
N GLU A 294 15.36 -3.99 -24.71
CA GLU A 294 16.69 -4.22 -24.10
C GLU A 294 16.98 -3.32 -22.87
N GLY A 295 16.08 -2.40 -22.50
CA GLY A 295 16.21 -1.57 -21.28
C GLY A 295 15.19 -1.86 -20.17
N ALA A 296 14.16 -2.65 -20.43
CA ALA A 296 13.06 -2.84 -19.48
C ALA A 296 13.41 -3.83 -18.36
N ASP A 297 13.17 -3.45 -17.10
CA ASP A 297 13.17 -4.38 -15.97
C ASP A 297 12.12 -5.47 -16.23
N LYS A 298 12.55 -6.67 -16.61
CA LYS A 298 11.61 -7.75 -16.99
C LYS A 298 10.69 -8.17 -15.84
N ALA A 299 11.06 -7.86 -14.59
CA ALA A 299 10.19 -8.09 -13.44
C ALA A 299 8.98 -7.14 -13.40
N SER A 300 9.00 -6.04 -14.15
CA SER A 300 7.95 -5.02 -14.15
C SER A 300 6.97 -5.16 -15.32
N ILE A 301 7.24 -6.06 -16.27
CA ILE A 301 6.38 -6.36 -17.43
C ILE A 301 4.95 -6.73 -17.01
N GLY A 302 3.98 -6.11 -17.68
CA GLY A 302 2.55 -6.37 -17.50
C GLY A 302 1.98 -5.82 -16.20
N LEU A 303 2.77 -5.01 -15.47
CA LEU A 303 2.25 -4.18 -14.40
C LEU A 303 1.43 -3.03 -14.98
N THR A 304 0.29 -2.76 -14.34
CA THR A 304 -0.46 -1.52 -14.54
C THR A 304 0.27 -0.30 -13.99
N TYR A 305 -0.34 0.89 -14.09
CA TYR A 305 0.17 2.12 -13.50
C TYR A 305 0.70 1.91 -12.08
N GLN A 306 1.98 2.24 -11.89
CA GLN A 306 2.64 2.16 -10.59
C GLN A 306 2.78 3.57 -10.01
N PRO A 307 2.40 3.82 -8.74
CA PRO A 307 2.65 5.10 -8.10
C PRO A 307 4.15 5.40 -8.06
N GLN A 308 4.52 6.67 -8.09
CA GLN A 308 5.87 7.08 -7.71
C GLN A 308 5.80 7.62 -6.28
N PHE A 309 6.83 7.34 -5.47
CA PHE A 309 6.85 7.74 -4.07
C PHE A 309 8.08 8.59 -3.78
N HIS A 310 7.89 9.67 -3.02
CA HIS A 310 9.01 10.37 -2.40
C HIS A 310 9.64 9.48 -1.33
N ALA A 311 10.92 9.18 -1.50
CA ALA A 311 11.60 8.16 -0.71
C ALA A 311 11.59 8.48 0.80
N ASP A 312 11.78 9.75 1.19
CA ASP A 312 11.78 10.19 2.59
C ASP A 312 10.39 10.03 3.25
N ASN A 313 9.29 10.23 2.51
CA ASN A 313 7.93 10.11 3.05
C ASN A 313 7.47 8.65 3.08
N LEU A 314 7.79 7.88 2.04
CA LEU A 314 7.62 6.42 2.05
C LEU A 314 8.35 5.77 3.23
N ALA A 315 9.59 6.20 3.50
CA ALA A 315 10.39 5.69 4.61
C ALA A 315 9.70 5.87 5.97
N LYS A 316 9.08 7.03 6.21
CA LYS A 316 8.33 7.30 7.44
C LYS A 316 7.07 6.44 7.54
N VAL A 317 6.36 6.23 6.42
CA VAL A 317 5.19 5.34 6.38
C VAL A 317 5.59 3.89 6.68
N LEU A 318 6.66 3.39 6.05
CA LEU A 318 7.22 2.06 6.33
C LEU A 318 7.70 1.94 7.78
N GLY A 319 8.34 2.97 8.30
CA GLY A 319 8.70 3.08 9.71
C GLY A 319 7.48 2.91 10.60
N ALA A 320 6.41 3.68 10.37
CA ALA A 320 5.17 3.55 11.12
C ALA A 320 4.57 2.13 11.01
N ILE A 321 4.52 1.55 9.81
CA ILE A 321 4.05 0.17 9.56
C ILE A 321 4.88 -0.85 10.34
N SER A 322 6.20 -0.67 10.46
CA SER A 322 7.12 -1.60 11.15
C SER A 322 6.81 -1.83 12.63
N ARG A 323 5.99 -0.95 13.25
CA ARG A 323 5.47 -1.16 14.62
C ARG A 323 4.56 -2.39 14.74
N ASP A 324 4.08 -2.92 13.63
CA ASP A 324 3.28 -4.14 13.54
C ASP A 324 3.95 -5.14 12.58
N GLN A 325 4.36 -6.29 13.12
CA GLN A 325 5.20 -7.24 12.40
C GLN A 325 4.48 -7.86 11.20
N ASP A 326 3.18 -8.15 11.32
CA ASP A 326 2.42 -8.80 10.24
C ASP A 326 2.25 -7.84 9.05
N ASN A 327 1.90 -6.59 9.34
CA ASN A 327 1.79 -5.55 8.31
C ASN A 327 3.15 -5.31 7.62
N PHE A 328 4.24 -5.20 8.37
CA PHE A 328 5.57 -5.00 7.81
C PHE A 328 6.07 -6.20 6.99
N SER A 329 5.80 -7.42 7.47
CA SER A 329 6.11 -8.66 6.76
C SER A 329 5.39 -8.73 5.42
N SER A 330 4.12 -8.33 5.34
CA SER A 330 3.34 -8.37 4.09
C SER A 330 3.94 -7.48 2.98
N VAL A 331 4.44 -6.30 3.33
CA VAL A 331 5.10 -5.39 2.38
C VAL A 331 6.46 -5.95 1.97
N THR A 332 7.22 -6.43 2.95
CA THR A 332 8.56 -6.99 2.75
C THR A 332 8.52 -8.25 1.88
N GLU A 333 7.55 -9.14 2.10
CA GLU A 333 7.34 -10.34 1.29
C GLU A 333 7.03 -9.97 -0.16
N SER A 334 6.16 -8.98 -0.39
CA SER A 334 5.80 -8.56 -1.76
C SER A 334 6.99 -7.96 -2.52
N VAL A 335 7.82 -7.15 -1.86
CA VAL A 335 9.08 -6.62 -2.42
C VAL A 335 10.12 -7.73 -2.62
N GLY A 336 10.15 -8.70 -1.71
CA GLY A 336 10.99 -9.90 -1.81
C GLY A 336 10.61 -10.77 -3.02
N GLU A 337 9.32 -11.01 -3.25
CA GLU A 337 8.80 -11.74 -4.41
C GLU A 337 9.19 -11.06 -5.73
N LEU A 338 9.06 -9.73 -5.81
CA LEU A 338 9.50 -8.96 -6.99
C LEU A 338 11.00 -9.18 -7.26
N ASN A 339 11.83 -8.95 -6.23
CA ASN A 339 13.28 -9.07 -6.36
C ASN A 339 13.74 -10.50 -6.62
N ALA A 340 13.01 -11.50 -6.10
CA ALA A 340 13.26 -12.89 -6.39
C ALA A 340 13.01 -13.21 -7.87
N ASN A 341 11.90 -12.75 -8.44
CA ASN A 341 11.65 -12.91 -9.87
C ASN A 341 12.73 -12.23 -10.72
N ARG A 342 13.16 -11.01 -10.33
CA ARG A 342 14.24 -10.28 -11.00
C ARG A 342 15.57 -11.03 -10.98
N MET A 343 15.95 -11.59 -9.82
CA MET A 343 17.17 -12.39 -9.66
C MET A 343 17.10 -13.73 -10.42
N ALA A 344 15.94 -14.40 -10.45
CA ALA A 344 15.75 -15.62 -11.22
C ALA A 344 15.95 -15.38 -12.72
N TYR A 345 15.33 -14.34 -13.25
CA TYR A 345 15.52 -13.95 -14.63
C TYR A 345 17.00 -13.67 -14.93
N ALA A 346 17.64 -12.82 -14.12
CA ALA A 346 19.02 -12.40 -14.36
C ALA A 346 20.02 -13.57 -14.28
N THR A 347 19.83 -14.50 -13.33
CA THR A 347 20.68 -15.68 -13.20
C THR A 347 20.47 -16.70 -14.33
N ALA A 348 19.25 -16.87 -14.81
CA ALA A 348 18.95 -17.70 -15.97
C ALA A 348 19.56 -17.14 -17.27
N GLN A 349 19.55 -15.83 -17.49
CA GLN A 349 20.24 -15.21 -18.64
C GLN A 349 21.76 -15.37 -18.54
N ALA A 350 22.31 -15.19 -17.33
CA ALA A 350 23.75 -15.37 -17.12
C ALA A 350 24.22 -16.81 -17.40
N ALA A 351 23.39 -17.81 -17.10
CA ALA A 351 23.67 -19.20 -17.43
C ALA A 351 23.81 -19.44 -18.96
N LYS A 352 23.22 -18.57 -19.79
CA LYS A 352 23.34 -18.58 -21.26
C LYS A 352 24.47 -17.71 -21.80
N GLY A 353 25.18 -17.01 -20.91
CA GLY A 353 26.28 -16.10 -21.26
C GLY A 353 25.89 -14.63 -21.33
N ASP A 354 24.67 -14.24 -20.94
CA ASP A 354 24.26 -12.83 -20.83
C ASP A 354 24.14 -12.40 -19.36
N SER A 355 25.17 -11.73 -18.84
CA SER A 355 25.21 -11.20 -17.47
C SER A 355 24.60 -9.82 -17.31
N GLY A 356 24.07 -9.18 -18.37
CA GLY A 356 23.71 -7.76 -18.38
C GLY A 356 22.71 -7.35 -17.29
N ALA A 357 21.79 -8.24 -16.91
CA ALA A 357 20.77 -7.99 -15.89
C ALA A 357 21.23 -8.28 -14.44
N LEU A 358 22.34 -9.01 -14.24
CA LEU A 358 22.75 -9.50 -12.90
C LEU A 358 23.06 -8.36 -11.92
N GLN A 359 23.85 -7.39 -12.35
CA GLN A 359 24.26 -6.30 -11.48
C GLN A 359 23.06 -5.45 -11.05
N SER A 360 22.14 -5.15 -11.97
CA SER A 360 20.93 -4.39 -11.67
C SER A 360 20.05 -5.15 -10.67
N ALA A 361 19.82 -6.44 -10.90
CA ALA A 361 19.02 -7.28 -10.01
C ALA A 361 19.61 -7.38 -8.59
N MET A 362 20.93 -7.53 -8.47
CA MET A 362 21.63 -7.53 -7.18
C MET A 362 21.51 -6.18 -6.47
N ASN A 363 21.71 -5.09 -7.20
CA ASN A 363 21.66 -3.74 -6.64
C ASN A 363 20.27 -3.39 -6.13
N SER A 364 19.22 -3.64 -6.91
CA SER A 364 17.83 -3.35 -6.49
C SER A 364 17.43 -4.19 -5.28
N SER A 365 17.71 -5.50 -5.29
CA SER A 365 17.43 -6.39 -4.14
C SER A 365 18.14 -5.90 -2.89
N SER A 366 19.40 -5.49 -3.02
CA SER A 366 20.19 -4.98 -1.91
C SER A 366 19.71 -3.62 -1.40
N ALA A 367 19.40 -2.69 -2.32
CA ALA A 367 18.88 -1.36 -1.98
C ALA A 367 17.52 -1.45 -1.28
N ALA A 368 16.61 -2.30 -1.77
CA ALA A 368 15.31 -2.54 -1.15
C ALA A 368 15.45 -3.06 0.29
N ARG A 369 16.35 -4.01 0.54
CA ARG A 369 16.65 -4.50 1.90
C ARG A 369 17.17 -3.39 2.80
N GLY A 370 18.14 -2.61 2.33
CA GLY A 370 18.68 -1.47 3.07
C GLY A 370 17.61 -0.45 3.42
N PHE A 371 16.77 -0.10 2.45
CA PHE A 371 15.69 0.86 2.62
C PHE A 371 14.66 0.41 3.65
N LEU A 372 14.16 -0.84 3.54
CA LEU A 372 13.20 -1.43 4.48
C LEU A 372 13.76 -1.51 5.91
N ILE A 373 15.01 -1.99 6.07
CA ILE A 373 15.67 -2.08 7.37
C ILE A 373 15.87 -0.69 7.97
N GLY A 374 16.42 0.25 7.19
CA GLY A 374 16.67 1.61 7.66
C GLY A 374 15.39 2.35 8.04
N ALA A 375 14.27 2.12 7.34
CA ALA A 375 12.97 2.69 7.69
C ALA A 375 12.46 2.18 9.04
N GLY A 376 12.51 0.87 9.26
CA GLY A 376 12.14 0.26 10.54
C GLY A 376 13.06 0.70 11.68
N HIS A 377 14.37 0.77 11.43
CA HIS A 377 15.34 1.28 12.40
C HIS A 377 15.04 2.72 12.79
N ALA A 378 14.90 3.63 11.81
CA ALA A 378 14.64 5.05 12.06
C ALA A 378 13.39 5.29 12.93
N GLU A 379 12.39 4.42 12.82
CA GLU A 379 11.22 4.45 13.69
C GLU A 379 11.53 3.94 15.11
N ASN A 380 12.13 2.75 15.21
CA ASN A 380 12.46 2.13 16.50
C ASN A 380 13.41 2.99 17.34
N GLU A 381 14.31 3.78 16.72
CA GLU A 381 15.22 4.64 17.47
C GLU A 381 14.53 5.82 18.17
N LYS A 382 13.27 6.13 17.82
CA LYS A 382 12.46 7.14 18.52
C LYS A 382 11.99 6.65 19.89
N ASP A 383 12.00 5.34 20.14
CA ASP A 383 11.60 4.71 21.40
C ASP A 383 12.83 4.11 22.10
N ALA A 384 13.06 4.49 23.36
CA ALA A 384 14.22 4.02 24.13
C ALA A 384 14.05 2.59 24.65
N ALA A 385 12.82 2.06 24.72
CA ALA A 385 12.56 0.73 25.25
C ALA A 385 12.65 -0.34 24.15
N ASN A 386 13.47 -1.37 24.37
CA ASN A 386 13.59 -2.55 23.49
C ASN A 386 14.05 -2.27 22.05
N LYS A 387 14.71 -1.13 21.81
CA LYS A 387 15.27 -0.73 20.50
C LYS A 387 16.03 -1.87 19.81
N ASP A 388 16.99 -2.47 20.51
CA ASP A 388 17.86 -3.51 19.93
C ASP A 388 17.07 -4.75 19.50
N ALA A 389 16.10 -5.18 20.31
CA ALA A 389 15.27 -6.32 20.00
C ALA A 389 14.33 -6.06 18.81
N ARG A 390 13.76 -4.84 18.72
CA ARG A 390 12.91 -4.45 17.58
C ARG A 390 13.71 -4.28 16.30
N ASN A 391 14.90 -3.69 16.37
CA ASN A 391 15.81 -3.60 15.22
C ASN A 391 16.22 -4.98 14.73
N GLN A 392 16.57 -5.90 15.64
CA GLN A 392 16.87 -7.27 15.24
C GLN A 392 15.67 -7.95 14.57
N ALA A 393 14.44 -7.77 15.08
CA ALA A 393 13.24 -8.32 14.46
C ALA A 393 12.98 -7.76 13.05
N VAL A 394 13.25 -6.47 12.83
CA VAL A 394 13.19 -5.84 11.49
C VAL A 394 14.21 -6.48 10.55
N ILE A 395 15.48 -6.61 10.98
CA ILE A 395 16.53 -7.26 10.18
C ILE A 395 16.15 -8.70 9.83
N ASP A 396 15.73 -9.48 10.82
CA ASP A 396 15.40 -10.89 10.63
C ASP A 396 14.19 -11.06 9.70
N THR A 397 13.20 -10.17 9.79
CA THR A 397 12.04 -10.14 8.89
C THR A 397 12.46 -9.81 7.46
N VAL A 398 13.23 -8.74 7.27
CA VAL A 398 13.65 -8.32 5.92
C VAL A 398 14.57 -9.35 5.27
N MET A 399 15.60 -9.82 5.96
CA MET A 399 16.51 -10.85 5.44
C MET A 399 15.79 -12.19 5.23
N GLY A 400 14.84 -12.52 6.11
CA GLY A 400 13.99 -13.70 6.05
C GLY A 400 13.14 -13.77 4.78
N LEU A 401 12.43 -12.68 4.49
CA LEU A 401 11.38 -12.65 3.46
C LEU A 401 11.86 -12.17 2.09
N THR A 402 13.07 -11.62 2.00
CA THR A 402 13.62 -11.12 0.72
C THR A 402 14.76 -11.96 0.16
N SER A 403 15.25 -12.98 0.88
CA SER A 403 16.28 -13.90 0.37
C SER A 403 15.81 -14.58 -0.92
N PHE A 404 16.67 -14.60 -1.94
CA PHE A 404 16.32 -15.20 -3.23
C PHE A 404 16.52 -16.72 -3.22
N ILE A 405 15.57 -17.46 -3.79
CA ILE A 405 15.55 -18.93 -3.74
C ILE A 405 15.25 -19.50 -5.13
N PRO A 406 16.26 -19.99 -5.84
CA PRO A 406 16.04 -21.00 -6.86
C PRO A 406 16.54 -22.35 -6.33
N GLY A 407 15.66 -23.34 -6.31
CA GLY A 407 16.03 -24.72 -6.00
C GLY A 407 16.67 -25.39 -7.21
N LEU A 408 18.00 -25.55 -7.22
CA LEU A 408 18.80 -26.32 -8.19
C LEU A 408 18.62 -25.93 -9.69
N PRO A 409 19.62 -26.23 -10.57
CA PRO A 409 19.65 -25.77 -11.96
C PRO A 409 18.42 -26.13 -12.82
N GLU A 410 17.63 -27.12 -12.41
CA GLU A 410 16.42 -27.55 -13.12
C GLU A 410 15.27 -26.53 -13.03
N THR A 411 15.25 -25.67 -12.01
CA THR A 411 14.25 -24.57 -11.90
C THR A 411 14.58 -23.35 -12.75
N ALA A 412 15.81 -23.20 -13.25
CA ALA A 412 16.15 -22.13 -14.20
C ALA A 412 15.31 -22.24 -15.49
N SER A 413 15.08 -23.46 -15.97
CA SER A 413 14.25 -23.74 -17.15
C SER A 413 12.76 -23.38 -16.96
N PHE A 414 12.29 -23.32 -15.72
CA PHE A 414 10.94 -22.89 -15.37
C PHE A 414 10.78 -21.38 -15.59
N PHE A 415 11.73 -20.56 -15.12
CA PHE A 415 11.74 -19.10 -15.35
C PHE A 415 12.07 -18.72 -16.79
N GLU A 416 12.74 -19.60 -17.53
CA GLU A 416 13.16 -19.41 -18.91
C GLU A 416 12.02 -19.63 -19.93
N ASN A 417 11.19 -20.64 -19.70
CA ASN A 417 10.10 -21.02 -20.62
C ASN A 417 8.76 -20.35 -20.30
N SER A 418 8.67 -19.74 -19.12
CA SER A 418 7.47 -19.07 -18.69
C SER A 418 7.70 -17.57 -18.82
N ALA A 419 6.84 -16.91 -19.59
CA ALA A 419 6.66 -15.47 -19.52
C ALA A 419 6.05 -15.07 -18.13
N TYR A 420 6.65 -15.55 -17.04
CA TYR A 420 6.25 -15.44 -15.64
C TYR A 420 6.58 -14.03 -15.13
N SER A 421 5.84 -13.05 -15.60
CA SER A 421 5.96 -11.71 -15.04
C SER A 421 5.50 -11.72 -13.58
N TYR A 422 6.17 -10.97 -12.71
CA TYR A 422 5.74 -10.76 -11.33
C TYR A 422 4.25 -10.36 -11.26
N ALA A 423 3.76 -9.59 -12.25
CA ALA A 423 2.36 -9.24 -12.42
C ALA A 423 1.41 -10.44 -12.52
N GLN A 424 1.85 -11.57 -13.10
CA GLN A 424 1.08 -12.81 -13.20
C GLN A 424 1.06 -13.62 -11.90
N ASN A 425 2.11 -13.51 -11.09
CA ASN A 425 2.42 -14.43 -9.99
C ASN A 425 2.04 -13.91 -8.59
N ARG A 426 2.01 -12.58 -8.41
CA ARG A 426 1.57 -11.94 -7.17
C ARG A 426 0.15 -12.43 -6.81
N GLY A 427 0.06 -13.33 -5.83
CA GLY A 427 -1.20 -13.95 -5.38
C GLY A 427 -1.35 -15.47 -5.60
N SER A 428 -0.40 -16.16 -6.25
CA SER A 428 -0.47 -17.64 -6.38
C SER A 428 0.26 -18.36 -5.22
N ALA A 429 -0.51 -19.08 -4.38
CA ALA A 429 0.03 -19.81 -3.23
C ALA A 429 1.04 -20.92 -3.61
N GLY A 430 0.86 -21.54 -4.79
CA GLY A 430 1.73 -22.63 -5.25
C GLY A 430 3.17 -22.22 -5.58
N ILE A 431 3.43 -20.92 -5.85
CA ILE A 431 4.79 -20.40 -6.06
C ILE A 431 5.44 -20.06 -4.72
N LYS A 432 4.68 -19.57 -3.74
CA LYS A 432 5.15 -19.24 -2.39
C LYS A 432 5.76 -20.47 -1.69
N ASP A 433 5.08 -21.62 -1.75
CA ASP A 433 5.55 -22.86 -1.13
C ASP A 433 6.80 -23.46 -1.79
N ALA A 434 6.95 -23.26 -3.10
CA ALA A 434 8.11 -23.73 -3.88
C ALA A 434 9.35 -22.85 -3.66
N LEU A 435 9.15 -21.54 -3.42
CA LEU A 435 10.20 -20.62 -3.06
C LEU A 435 10.62 -20.82 -1.60
N GLN A 436 9.70 -20.93 -0.63
CA GLN A 436 10.01 -20.72 0.80
C GLN A 436 10.65 -21.89 1.60
N ASN A 437 10.72 -23.13 1.10
CA ASN A 437 10.97 -24.28 1.99
C ASN A 437 12.45 -24.66 2.28
N ASN A 438 12.74 -24.82 3.57
CA ASN A 438 13.96 -25.31 4.27
C ASN A 438 15.29 -24.56 4.08
N PHE A 439 15.63 -24.11 2.88
CA PHE A 439 16.96 -23.52 2.62
C PHE A 439 17.13 -22.13 3.28
N THR A 440 16.14 -21.25 3.11
CA THR A 440 16.11 -19.90 3.70
C THR A 440 16.14 -19.92 5.22
N GLY A 441 15.40 -20.83 5.84
CA GLY A 441 15.41 -21.01 7.29
C GLY A 441 16.81 -21.36 7.82
N ASN A 442 17.53 -22.23 7.12
CA ASN A 442 18.87 -22.68 7.52
C ASN A 442 19.95 -21.61 7.31
N LEU A 443 19.97 -20.93 6.16
CA LEU A 443 20.94 -19.86 5.89
C LEU A 443 20.71 -18.65 6.81
N ASN A 444 19.48 -18.17 6.94
CA ASN A 444 19.18 -17.04 7.80
C ASN A 444 19.41 -17.37 9.28
N ALA A 445 19.08 -18.58 9.75
CA ALA A 445 19.38 -18.99 11.12
C ALA A 445 20.90 -19.05 11.38
N ALA A 446 21.69 -19.56 10.44
CA ALA A 446 23.15 -19.63 10.56
C ALA A 446 23.79 -18.22 10.58
N VAL A 447 23.32 -17.33 9.70
CA VAL A 447 23.77 -15.93 9.65
C VAL A 447 23.32 -15.13 10.88
N ALA A 448 22.16 -15.46 11.47
CA ALA A 448 21.69 -14.90 12.73
C ALA A 448 22.47 -15.40 13.96
N ALA A 449 22.97 -16.63 13.91
CA ALA A 449 23.81 -17.23 14.95
C ALA A 449 25.29 -16.79 14.89
N ASN A 450 25.76 -16.31 13.74
CA ASN A 450 27.14 -15.86 13.56
C ASN A 450 27.35 -14.47 14.18
N SER A 451 28.18 -14.36 15.22
CA SER A 451 28.39 -13.12 15.98
C SER A 451 29.02 -11.97 15.18
N LYS A 452 29.76 -12.27 14.10
CA LYS A 452 30.36 -11.27 13.22
C LYS A 452 29.32 -10.71 12.26
N TYR A 453 28.65 -11.60 11.55
CA TYR A 453 27.68 -11.20 10.54
C TYR A 453 26.31 -10.87 11.12
N LYS A 454 26.08 -11.07 12.43
CA LYS A 454 24.81 -10.73 13.07
C LYS A 454 24.40 -9.26 12.88
N ALA A 455 25.39 -8.36 12.93
CA ALA A 455 25.23 -6.92 12.78
C ALA A 455 25.82 -6.37 11.47
N GLU A 456 26.47 -7.20 10.63
CA GLU A 456 27.08 -6.79 9.36
C GLU A 456 26.11 -7.06 8.20
N GLU A 457 25.00 -6.30 8.15
CA GLU A 457 23.86 -6.50 7.23
C GLU A 457 24.28 -6.55 5.75
N GLY A 458 25.19 -5.68 5.33
CA GLY A 458 25.74 -5.69 3.97
C GLY A 458 26.47 -6.99 3.63
N GLY A 459 27.25 -7.55 4.57
CA GLY A 459 27.93 -8.83 4.39
C GLY A 459 26.95 -10.01 4.30
N ARG A 460 25.85 -9.97 5.06
CA ARG A 460 24.76 -10.98 4.96
C ARG A 460 24.17 -11.02 3.56
N ILE A 461 23.91 -9.84 2.97
CA ILE A 461 23.33 -9.72 1.64
C ILE A 461 24.28 -10.29 0.59
N GLN A 462 25.57 -10.00 0.67
CA GLN A 462 26.54 -10.54 -0.29
C GLN A 462 26.60 -12.08 -0.25
N ILE A 463 26.51 -12.68 0.94
CA ILE A 463 26.45 -14.14 1.11
C ILE A 463 25.20 -14.70 0.44
N ASP A 464 24.03 -14.10 0.70
CA ASP A 464 22.76 -14.50 0.08
C ASP A 464 22.80 -14.36 -1.46
N LEU A 465 23.39 -13.29 -1.99
CA LEU A 465 23.58 -13.09 -3.43
C LEU A 465 24.60 -14.08 -4.05
N LEU A 466 25.63 -14.50 -3.32
CA LEU A 466 26.52 -15.58 -3.77
C LEU A 466 25.74 -16.90 -3.89
N CYS A 467 24.93 -17.23 -2.89
CA CYS A 467 24.06 -18.40 -2.91
C CYS A 467 23.06 -18.33 -4.07
N SER A 468 22.52 -17.14 -4.33
CA SER A 468 21.65 -16.82 -5.47
C SER A 468 22.30 -17.13 -6.81
N LEU A 469 23.54 -16.68 -7.01
CA LEU A 469 24.32 -16.95 -8.23
C LEU A 469 24.56 -18.45 -8.42
N ALA A 470 24.93 -19.14 -7.34
CA ALA A 470 25.22 -20.57 -7.38
C ALA A 470 23.98 -21.38 -7.75
N SER A 471 22.86 -21.08 -7.11
CA SER A 471 21.63 -21.84 -7.28
C SER A 471 20.87 -21.49 -8.57
N GLY A 472 20.97 -20.24 -9.03
CA GLY A 472 20.35 -19.77 -10.27
C GLY A 472 21.12 -20.13 -11.55
N GLY A 473 22.28 -20.78 -11.43
CA GLY A 473 23.08 -21.23 -12.58
C GLY A 473 24.00 -20.17 -13.19
N ALA A 474 24.14 -19.01 -12.56
CA ALA A 474 25.03 -17.94 -13.00
C ALA A 474 26.52 -18.25 -12.74
N LEU A 475 26.83 -19.23 -11.88
CA LEU A 475 28.19 -19.77 -11.73
C LEU A 475 28.43 -20.94 -12.69
N SER A 476 29.56 -20.91 -13.39
CA SER A 476 29.98 -22.03 -14.24
C SER A 476 30.26 -23.30 -13.42
N LYS A 477 30.30 -24.46 -14.10
CA LYS A 477 30.59 -25.75 -13.45
C LYS A 477 31.88 -25.75 -12.63
N SER A 478 32.95 -25.13 -13.14
CA SER A 478 34.22 -25.04 -12.42
C SER A 478 34.12 -24.17 -11.17
N GLN A 479 33.38 -23.06 -11.24
CA GLN A 479 33.13 -22.17 -10.10
C GLN A 479 32.33 -22.89 -9.01
N ILE A 480 31.28 -23.63 -9.39
CA ILE A 480 30.49 -24.46 -8.46
C ILE A 480 31.37 -25.50 -7.77
N GLU A 481 32.22 -26.21 -8.51
CA GLU A 481 33.12 -27.20 -7.90
C GLU A 481 34.14 -26.57 -6.94
N MET A 482 34.61 -25.35 -7.22
CA MET A 482 35.48 -24.61 -6.30
C MET A 482 34.72 -24.16 -5.06
N LEU A 483 33.48 -23.65 -5.20
CA LEU A 483 32.65 -23.25 -4.08
C LEU A 483 32.29 -24.45 -3.20
N LYS A 484 31.97 -25.60 -3.81
CA LYS A 484 31.66 -26.86 -3.11
C LYS A 484 32.83 -27.38 -2.28
N LYS A 485 34.07 -27.22 -2.76
CA LYS A 485 35.26 -27.56 -1.96
C LYS A 485 35.43 -26.67 -0.75
N ARG A 486 35.04 -25.39 -0.83
CA ARG A 486 35.12 -24.45 0.29
C ARG A 486 33.99 -24.65 1.30
N VAL A 487 32.76 -24.82 0.82
CA VAL A 487 31.55 -24.85 1.66
C VAL A 487 30.71 -26.07 1.32
N PRO A 488 31.17 -27.29 1.64
CA PRO A 488 30.48 -28.53 1.26
C PRO A 488 29.08 -28.63 1.87
N ASN A 489 28.89 -28.16 3.11
CA ASN A 489 27.61 -28.21 3.82
C ASN A 489 26.48 -27.47 3.06
N TYR A 490 26.81 -26.40 2.33
CA TYR A 490 25.86 -25.68 1.48
C TYR A 490 25.25 -26.57 0.40
N PHE A 491 26.07 -27.35 -0.30
CA PHE A 491 25.61 -28.23 -1.39
C PHE A 491 25.04 -29.56 -0.90
N GLU A 492 25.36 -29.96 0.33
CA GLU A 492 24.85 -31.18 0.96
C GLU A 492 23.48 -30.99 1.62
N GLY A 493 22.92 -29.77 1.59
CA GLY A 493 21.64 -29.45 2.22
C GLY A 493 21.67 -29.58 3.75
N LYS A 494 22.87 -29.50 4.35
CA LYS A 494 23.07 -29.58 5.80
C LYS A 494 22.84 -28.22 6.44
N GLN A 495 22.60 -28.23 7.76
CA GLN A 495 22.57 -26.99 8.54
C GLN A 495 23.92 -26.29 8.45
N LEU A 496 23.89 -25.01 8.06
CA LEU A 496 25.10 -24.18 7.94
C LEU A 496 25.61 -23.77 9.33
N THR A 497 26.93 -23.76 9.49
CA THR A 497 27.63 -23.35 10.72
C THR A 497 28.24 -21.96 10.58
N ASN A 498 28.71 -21.37 11.69
CA ASN A 498 29.43 -20.09 11.65
C ASN A 498 30.65 -20.14 10.72
N ASP A 499 31.41 -21.24 10.74
CA ASP A 499 32.55 -21.47 9.86
C ASP A 499 32.13 -21.50 8.38
N ASP A 500 30.96 -22.04 8.06
CA ASP A 500 30.44 -22.06 6.69
C ASP A 500 30.11 -20.64 6.20
N ILE A 501 29.54 -19.80 7.07
CA ILE A 501 29.28 -18.38 6.78
C ILE A 501 30.58 -17.62 6.55
N ASP A 502 31.60 -17.83 7.39
CA ASP A 502 32.91 -17.19 7.23
C ASP A 502 33.59 -17.61 5.91
N ARG A 503 33.45 -18.88 5.51
CA ARG A 503 33.98 -19.39 4.23
C ARG A 503 33.21 -18.87 3.01
N LEU A 504 31.90 -18.67 3.12
CA LEU A 504 31.10 -18.01 2.06
C LEU A 504 31.55 -16.56 1.88
N SER A 505 31.79 -15.85 2.98
CA SER A 505 32.34 -14.49 2.91
C SER A 505 33.76 -14.46 2.33
N ASP A 506 34.63 -15.40 2.72
CA ASP A 506 35.98 -15.51 2.13
C ASP A 506 35.93 -15.85 0.63
N ALA A 507 34.94 -16.62 0.17
CA ALA A 507 34.74 -16.86 -1.26
C ALA A 507 34.37 -15.60 -2.06
N ILE A 508 33.89 -14.55 -1.40
CA ILE A 508 33.61 -13.24 -1.99
C ILE A 508 34.86 -12.36 -1.95
N SER A 509 35.51 -12.24 -0.78
CA SER A 509 36.69 -11.38 -0.62
C SER A 509 37.94 -11.94 -1.32
N ASN A 510 38.11 -13.27 -1.31
CA ASN A 510 39.22 -13.99 -1.91
C ASN A 510 38.72 -15.11 -2.84
N PRO A 511 38.19 -14.78 -4.05
CA PRO A 511 37.47 -15.75 -4.84
C PRO A 511 38.26 -16.98 -5.27
N ASN A 512 39.56 -16.85 -5.54
CA ASN A 512 40.45 -17.91 -6.06
C ASN A 512 39.74 -18.84 -7.08
N GLY A 513 39.05 -18.25 -8.06
CA GLY A 513 38.34 -18.97 -9.12
C GLY A 513 36.87 -19.34 -8.83
N VAL A 514 36.34 -19.05 -7.64
CA VAL A 514 34.89 -19.18 -7.33
C VAL A 514 34.07 -18.11 -8.08
N LEU A 515 34.59 -16.89 -8.20
CA LEU A 515 33.94 -15.78 -8.90
C LEU A 515 34.84 -15.24 -9.99
N THR A 516 34.23 -14.75 -11.06
CA THR A 516 34.92 -13.84 -11.99
C THR A 516 35.10 -12.46 -11.35
N THR A 517 36.01 -11.65 -11.88
CA THR A 517 36.20 -10.27 -11.43
C THR A 517 34.92 -9.45 -11.53
N GLU A 518 34.13 -9.67 -12.59
CA GLU A 518 32.84 -8.99 -12.80
C GLU A 518 31.83 -9.38 -11.72
N GLN A 519 31.63 -10.68 -11.47
CA GLN A 519 30.71 -11.16 -10.43
C GLN A 519 31.12 -10.69 -9.03
N GLN A 520 32.41 -10.69 -8.73
CA GLN A 520 32.93 -10.15 -7.47
C GLN A 520 32.65 -8.64 -7.36
N THR A 521 32.82 -7.90 -8.47
CA THR A 521 32.53 -6.47 -8.52
C THR A 521 31.04 -6.20 -8.29
N SER A 522 30.14 -6.95 -8.94
CA SER A 522 28.69 -6.82 -8.73
C SER A 522 28.28 -7.08 -7.28
N LEU A 523 28.84 -8.13 -6.64
CA LEU A 523 28.60 -8.41 -5.22
C LEU A 523 29.10 -7.28 -4.30
N ASN A 524 30.25 -6.68 -4.62
CA ASN A 524 30.76 -5.52 -3.87
C ASN A 524 29.90 -4.27 -4.07
N LEU A 525 29.41 -4.03 -5.29
CA LEU A 525 28.51 -2.91 -5.57
C LEU A 525 27.14 -3.08 -4.90
N ALA A 526 26.65 -4.31 -4.77
CA ALA A 526 25.42 -4.60 -4.03
C ALA A 526 25.54 -4.16 -2.56
N GLN A 527 26.69 -4.33 -1.91
CA GLN A 527 26.92 -3.80 -0.56
C GLN A 527 26.81 -2.27 -0.52
N GLY A 528 27.29 -1.57 -1.56
CA GLY A 528 27.10 -0.13 -1.71
C GLY A 528 25.63 0.26 -1.88
N ALA A 529 24.88 -0.49 -2.68
CA ALA A 529 23.44 -0.29 -2.89
C ALA A 529 22.64 -0.50 -1.60
N TYR A 530 23.00 -1.50 -0.78
CA TYR A 530 22.45 -1.65 0.58
C TYR A 530 22.62 -0.38 1.40
N GLN A 531 23.86 0.12 1.47
CA GLN A 531 24.17 1.29 2.28
C GLN A 531 23.45 2.54 1.75
N GLN A 532 23.30 2.67 0.43
CA GLN A 532 22.51 3.74 -0.19
C GLN A 532 21.04 3.65 0.25
N GLY A 533 20.41 2.49 0.08
CA GLY A 533 19.03 2.22 0.52
C GLY A 533 18.82 2.57 2.00
N TYR A 534 19.71 2.05 2.85
CA TYR A 534 19.69 2.31 4.29
C TYR A 534 19.85 3.80 4.63
N ASN A 535 20.76 4.49 3.96
CA ASN A 535 21.03 5.91 4.23
C ASN A 535 19.93 6.85 3.74
N ILE A 536 19.11 6.44 2.78
CA ILE A 536 17.94 7.23 2.36
C ILE A 536 16.98 7.36 3.55
N THR A 537 16.71 6.26 4.25
CA THR A 537 15.71 6.20 5.32
C THR A 537 16.27 6.50 6.70
N HIS A 538 17.56 6.20 6.91
CA HIS A 538 18.22 6.28 8.21
C HIS A 538 19.38 7.29 8.19
N LYS A 539 19.03 8.58 8.26
CA LYS A 539 20.03 9.66 8.35
C LYS A 539 20.67 9.65 9.75
N LYS A 540 21.99 9.44 9.84
CA LYS A 540 22.76 9.78 11.05
C LYS A 540 22.62 11.29 11.27
N LYS A 541 21.98 11.69 12.38
CA LYS A 541 21.97 13.08 12.84
C LYS A 541 23.34 13.49 13.35
#